data_AF-A0A7C9DPG8-F1
#
_entry.id   AF-A0A7C9DPG8-F1
#
_cell.length_a   1.000
_cell.length_b   1.000
_cell.length_c   1.000
_cell.angle_alpha   90.00
_cell.angle_beta   90.00
_cell.angle_gamma   90.00
#
_symmetry.space_group_name_H-M   'P 1'
#
loop_
_entity.id
_entity.type
_entity.pdbx_description
1 polymer ?
#
loop_
_entity_poly.entity_id
_entity_poly.type
_entity_poly.pdbx_seq_one_letter_code
_entity_poly.pdbx_strand_id
1 'polypeptide(L)'
;LKNLRFHSHGKEINDADILEWANNLVKNSGGQSCMLSFKDKSLSDGMFFLELLSAVQPRVVNWSLVTKGKNDEEKKMNASYIISVARKLGCSIFLLPEDITEVNQKMILTLTA
;
A
#
# COMPACT_ATOMS: atom_id res chain seq x y z
N LEU A 1 18.47 -10.13 11.39
CA LEU A 1 17.43 -9.23 10.82
C LEU A 1 17.22 -7.98 11.70
N LYS A 2 18.30 -7.38 12.20
CA LYS A 2 18.30 -6.06 12.84
C LYS A 2 19.04 -5.15 11.84
N ASN A 3 18.59 -3.92 11.64
CA ASN A 3 19.20 -2.88 10.80
C ASN A 3 18.71 -2.77 9.35
N LEU A 4 17.42 -2.49 9.15
CA LEU A 4 17.01 -1.53 8.12
C LEU A 4 16.44 -0.31 8.85
N ARG A 5 17.33 0.62 9.22
CA ARG A 5 16.98 1.94 9.73
C ARG A 5 17.16 2.92 8.57
N PHE A 6 16.06 3.37 7.97
CA PHE A 6 16.10 4.49 7.04
C PHE A 6 16.29 5.77 7.85
N HIS A 7 17.43 6.43 7.68
CA HIS A 7 17.79 7.65 8.38
C HIS A 7 17.13 8.87 7.71
N SER A 8 16.14 9.45 8.37
CA SER A 8 15.73 10.85 8.17
C SER A 8 16.15 11.63 9.41
N HIS A 9 17.23 12.42 9.30
CA HIS A 9 17.67 13.40 10.31
C HIS A 9 17.76 12.93 11.77
N GLY A 10 18.19 11.69 12.00
CA GLY A 10 18.49 11.19 13.36
C GLY A 10 17.26 10.79 14.19
N LYS A 11 16.05 10.87 13.64
CA LYS A 11 14.83 10.31 14.25
C LYS A 11 14.66 8.87 13.76
N GLU A 12 14.40 7.94 14.68
CA GLU A 12 13.96 6.60 14.31
C GLU A 12 12.56 6.69 13.69
N ILE A 13 12.43 6.31 12.41
CA ILE A 13 11.14 6.17 11.75
C ILE A 13 10.39 5.02 12.40
N ASN A 14 9.18 5.30 12.89
CA ASN A 14 8.28 4.29 13.45
C ASN A 14 7.04 4.10 12.56
N ASP A 15 6.24 3.08 12.88
CA ASP A 15 5.00 2.74 12.20
C ASP A 15 4.04 3.93 12.03
N ALA A 16 3.97 4.84 13.02
CA ALA A 16 3.10 6.01 12.94
C ALA A 16 3.60 7.04 11.92
N ASP A 17 4.93 7.24 11.82
CA ASP A 17 5.52 8.12 10.81
C ASP A 17 5.22 7.60 9.38
N ILE A 18 5.28 6.27 9.16
CA ILE A 18 4.97 5.64 7.86
C ILE A 18 3.49 5.81 7.53
N LEU A 19 2.61 5.58 8.51
CA LEU A 19 1.17 5.73 8.35
C LEU A 19 0.79 7.18 8.01
N GLU A 20 1.38 8.15 8.70
CA GLU A 20 1.16 9.57 8.45
C GLU A 20 1.66 9.96 7.05
N TRP A 21 2.86 9.53 6.68
CA TRP A 21 3.43 9.78 5.35
C TRP A 21 2.51 9.25 4.24
N ALA A 22 2.06 7.99 4.34
CA ALA A 22 1.24 7.36 3.32
C ALA A 22 -0.11 8.07 3.16
N ASN A 23 -0.78 8.39 4.27
CA ASN A 23 -2.05 9.13 4.24
C ASN A 23 -1.89 10.54 3.67
N ASN A 24 -0.83 11.25 4.05
CA ASN A 24 -0.55 12.58 3.52
C ASN A 24 -0.28 12.55 2.01
N LEU A 25 0.45 11.54 1.52
CA LEU A 25 0.75 11.40 0.10
C LEU A 25 -0.51 11.12 -0.73
N VAL A 26 -1.38 10.20 -0.27
CA VAL A 26 -2.67 9.92 -0.92
C VAL A 26 -3.56 11.16 -0.92
N LYS A 27 -3.70 11.84 0.22
CA LYS A 27 -4.51 13.06 0.33
C LYS A 27 -4.01 14.17 -0.59
N ASN A 28 -2.71 14.44 -0.61
CA ASN A 28 -2.12 15.53 -1.39
C ASN A 28 -2.16 15.26 -2.91
N SER A 29 -2.30 14.00 -3.33
CA SER A 29 -2.48 13.62 -4.73
C SER A 29 -3.95 13.62 -5.19
N GLY A 30 -4.89 13.96 -4.29
CA GLY A 30 -6.33 13.97 -4.58
C GLY A 30 -7.04 12.64 -4.36
N GLY A 31 -6.35 11.63 -3.82
CA GLY A 31 -6.95 10.37 -3.39
C GLY A 31 -7.95 10.58 -2.26
N GLN A 32 -8.93 9.68 -2.17
CA GLN A 32 -10.04 9.80 -1.22
C GLN A 32 -9.94 8.78 -0.07
N SER A 33 -9.09 7.77 -0.22
CA SER A 33 -8.92 6.74 0.80
C SER A 33 -7.91 7.16 1.88
N CYS A 34 -8.06 6.56 3.06
CA CYS A 34 -7.11 6.70 4.16
C CYS A 34 -6.98 5.39 4.94
N MET A 35 -5.84 5.22 5.59
CA MET A 35 -5.52 4.07 6.43
C MET A 35 -5.46 4.53 7.90
N LEU A 36 -6.37 4.05 8.74
CA LEU A 36 -6.36 4.38 10.18
C LEU A 36 -5.31 3.59 10.96
N SER A 37 -5.00 2.38 10.49
CA SER A 37 -3.95 1.53 11.02
C SER A 37 -3.58 0.47 9.98
N PHE A 38 -2.42 -0.16 10.11
CA PHE A 38 -2.05 -1.31 9.25
C PHE A 38 -2.92 -2.56 9.47
N LYS A 39 -3.91 -2.52 10.38
CA LYS A 39 -4.92 -3.58 10.60
C LYS A 39 -6.29 -3.24 10.02
N ASP A 40 -6.42 -2.08 9.38
CA ASP A 40 -7.70 -1.56 8.93
C ASP A 40 -8.29 -2.45 7.83
N LYS A 41 -9.50 -2.99 8.08
CA LYS A 41 -10.16 -3.93 7.16
C LYS A 41 -10.62 -3.27 5.86
N SER A 42 -10.74 -1.94 5.82
CA SER A 42 -11.00 -1.21 4.57
C SER A 42 -9.89 -1.40 3.53
N LEU A 43 -8.65 -1.68 3.97
CA LEU A 43 -7.51 -1.91 3.07
C LEU A 43 -7.67 -3.15 2.17
N SER A 44 -8.58 -4.06 2.52
CA SER A 44 -8.79 -5.32 1.78
C SER A 44 -9.29 -5.12 0.35
N ASP A 45 -9.87 -3.95 0.01
CA ASP A 45 -10.29 -3.63 -1.36
C ASP A 45 -9.12 -3.20 -2.28
N GLY A 46 -7.96 -2.90 -1.69
CA GLY A 46 -6.75 -2.47 -2.39
C GLY A 46 -6.76 -1.02 -2.89
N MET A 47 -7.85 -0.26 -2.71
CA MET A 47 -7.99 1.08 -3.27
C MET A 47 -6.93 2.04 -2.71
N PHE A 48 -6.66 1.96 -1.40
CA PHE A 48 -5.61 2.75 -0.76
C PHE A 48 -4.24 2.54 -1.37
N PHE A 49 -3.84 1.29 -1.61
CA PHE A 49 -2.53 0.99 -2.19
C PHE A 49 -2.43 1.42 -3.65
N LEU A 50 -3.51 1.32 -4.42
CA LEU A 50 -3.54 1.79 -5.81
C LEU A 50 -3.43 3.32 -5.87
N GLU A 51 -4.15 4.04 -5.01
CA GLU A 51 -4.00 5.49 -4.88
C GLU A 51 -2.58 5.86 -4.43
N LEU A 52 -2.03 5.17 -3.43
CA LEU A 52 -0.68 5.39 -2.93
C LEU A 52 0.38 5.17 -4.03
N LEU A 53 0.31 4.07 -4.78
CA LEU A 53 1.23 3.79 -5.89
C LEU A 53 1.12 4.84 -6.99
N SER A 54 -0.10 5.29 -7.32
CA SER A 54 -0.33 6.37 -8.28
C SER A 54 0.20 7.72 -7.79
N ALA A 55 0.20 7.96 -6.48
CA ALA A 55 0.73 9.16 -5.85
C ALA A 55 2.27 9.16 -5.83
N VAL A 56 2.89 8.00 -5.60
CA VAL A 56 4.35 7.81 -5.64
C VAL A 56 4.88 8.00 -7.06
N GLN A 57 4.26 7.36 -8.05
CA GLN A 57 4.66 7.47 -9.45
C GLN A 57 3.44 7.67 -10.35
N PRO A 58 3.21 8.90 -10.84
CA PRO A 58 2.09 9.19 -11.73
C PRO A 58 2.10 8.28 -12.96
N ARG A 59 0.92 7.78 -13.34
CA ARG A 59 0.67 6.89 -14.51
C ARG A 59 1.20 5.45 -14.38
N VAL A 60 1.68 5.03 -13.21
CA VAL A 60 2.08 3.62 -12.99
C VAL A 60 0.87 2.69 -12.89
N VAL A 61 -0.25 3.20 -12.37
CA VAL A 61 -1.53 2.49 -12.24
C VAL A 61 -2.37 2.74 -13.48
N ASN A 62 -2.81 1.65 -14.11
CA ASN A 62 -3.84 1.65 -15.12
C ASN A 62 -5.19 1.39 -14.46
N TRP A 63 -5.96 2.46 -14.26
CA TRP A 63 -7.27 2.42 -13.62
C TRP A 63 -8.32 1.61 -14.39
N SER A 64 -8.09 1.27 -15.68
CA SER A 64 -8.99 0.37 -16.42
C SER A 64 -8.92 -1.08 -15.95
N LEU A 65 -7.86 -1.47 -15.22
CA LEU A 65 -7.68 -2.81 -14.65
C LEU A 65 -8.15 -2.88 -13.19
N VAL A 66 -8.46 -1.74 -12.59
CA VAL A 66 -8.85 -1.63 -11.18
C VAL A 66 -10.34 -1.92 -11.04
N THR A 67 -10.68 -2.75 -10.06
CA THR A 67 -12.06 -3.08 -9.70
C THR A 67 -12.48 -2.36 -8.43
N LYS A 68 -13.77 -2.45 -8.08
CA LYS A 68 -14.30 -1.82 -6.85
C LYS A 68 -13.93 -2.59 -5.57
N GLY A 69 -13.37 -3.79 -5.67
CA GLY A 69 -12.99 -4.60 -4.51
C GLY A 69 -14.18 -5.03 -3.64
N LYS A 70 -15.37 -5.21 -4.23
CA LYS A 70 -16.61 -5.50 -3.47
C LYS A 70 -16.75 -6.97 -3.07
N ASN A 71 -16.21 -7.87 -3.87
CA ASN A 71 -16.22 -9.31 -3.64
C ASN A 71 -14.78 -9.84 -3.63
N ASP A 72 -14.60 -11.09 -3.18
CA ASP A 72 -13.27 -11.66 -2.96
C ASP A 72 -12.44 -11.79 -4.24
N GLU A 73 -13.09 -12.03 -5.38
CA GLU A 73 -12.42 -12.11 -6.68
C GLU A 73 -11.88 -10.73 -7.11
N GLU A 74 -12.71 -9.68 -6.98
CA GLU A 74 -12.31 -8.29 -7.22
C GLU A 74 -11.16 -7.86 -6.33
N LYS A 75 -11.23 -8.15 -5.02
CA LYS A 75 -10.16 -7.87 -4.06
C LYS A 75 -8.86 -8.56 -4.46
N LYS A 76 -8.94 -9.84 -4.84
CA LYS A 76 -7.78 -10.63 -5.27
C LYS A 76 -7.16 -10.12 -6.56
N MET A 77 -7.97 -9.66 -7.52
CA MET A 77 -7.50 -9.01 -8.73
C MET A 77 -6.75 -7.71 -8.42
N ASN A 78 -7.34 -6.83 -7.58
CA ASN A 78 -6.70 -5.59 -7.14
C ASN A 78 -5.38 -5.89 -6.41
N ALA A 79 -5.37 -6.84 -5.46
CA ALA A 79 -4.19 -7.23 -4.70
C ALA A 79 -3.06 -7.77 -5.59
N SER A 80 -3.38 -8.64 -6.55
CA SER A 80 -2.40 -9.16 -7.52
C SER A 80 -1.81 -8.03 -8.38
N TYR A 81 -2.64 -7.07 -8.76
CA TYR A 81 -2.22 -5.91 -9.54
C TYR A 81 -1.31 -4.97 -8.73
N ILE A 82 -1.65 -4.67 -7.47
CA ILE A 82 -0.82 -3.89 -6.53
C ILE A 82 0.58 -4.47 -6.44
N ILE A 83 0.70 -5.78 -6.21
CA ILE A 83 2.01 -6.47 -6.10
C ILE A 83 2.81 -6.32 -7.40
N SER A 84 2.15 -6.46 -8.54
CA SER A 84 2.80 -6.34 -9.86
C SER A 84 3.32 -4.92 -10.11
N VAL A 85 2.52 -3.91 -9.77
CA VAL A 85 2.89 -2.49 -9.91
C VAL A 85 4.02 -2.12 -8.94
N ALA A 86 3.93 -2.53 -7.67
CA ALA A 86 4.97 -2.27 -6.67
C ALA A 86 6.32 -2.87 -7.10
N ARG A 87 6.33 -4.12 -7.58
CA ARG A 87 7.55 -4.76 -8.12
C ARG A 87 8.09 -4.03 -9.35
N LYS A 88 7.22 -3.54 -10.24
CA LYS A 88 7.62 -2.72 -11.39
C LYS A 88 8.30 -1.40 -10.98
N LEU A 89 7.92 -0.84 -9.83
CA LEU A 89 8.57 0.34 -9.23
C LEU A 89 9.87 0.02 -8.50
N GLY A 90 10.26 -1.25 -8.40
CA GLY A 90 11.50 -1.68 -7.74
C GLY A 90 11.33 -2.11 -6.29
N CYS A 91 10.09 -2.22 -5.77
CA CYS A 91 9.87 -2.75 -4.43
C CYS A 91 10.26 -4.23 -4.36
N SER A 92 11.21 -4.57 -3.48
CA SER A 92 11.64 -5.94 -3.22
C SER A 92 10.73 -6.60 -2.17
N ILE A 93 9.57 -7.05 -2.62
CA ILE A 93 8.51 -7.57 -1.74
C ILE A 93 8.13 -9.03 -2.04
N PHE A 94 7.87 -9.77 -0.96
CA PHE A 94 7.44 -11.17 -0.97
C PHE A 94 6.01 -11.33 -0.42
N LEU A 95 5.09 -10.48 -0.90
CA LEU A 95 3.67 -10.55 -0.55
C LEU A 95 2.90 -11.49 -1.46
N LEU A 96 1.90 -12.16 -0.90
CA LEU A 96 0.83 -12.83 -1.62
C LEU A 96 -0.41 -11.92 -1.69
N PRO A 97 -1.29 -12.07 -2.70
CA PRO A 97 -2.55 -11.33 -2.75
C PRO A 97 -3.37 -11.46 -1.45
N GLU A 98 -3.35 -12.65 -0.85
CA GLU A 98 -4.05 -12.98 0.40
C GLU A 98 -3.58 -12.11 1.58
N ASP A 99 -2.30 -11.72 1.62
CA ASP A 99 -1.78 -10.83 2.66
C ASP A 99 -2.45 -9.45 2.62
N ILE A 100 -2.88 -8.99 1.44
CA ILE A 100 -3.61 -7.72 1.28
C ILE A 100 -5.08 -7.93 1.58
N THR A 101 -5.71 -8.95 0.99
CA THR A 101 -7.16 -9.17 1.15
C THR A 101 -7.56 -9.53 2.58
N GLU A 102 -6.69 -10.22 3.32
CA GLU A 102 -6.91 -10.56 4.74
C GLU A 102 -6.39 -9.47 5.70
N VAL A 103 -5.65 -8.49 5.18
CA VAL A 103 -5.00 -7.41 5.93
C VAL A 103 -4.01 -7.97 6.97
N ASN A 104 -3.01 -8.69 6.47
CA ASN A 104 -1.87 -9.15 7.26
C ASN A 104 -0.99 -7.95 7.63
N GLN A 105 -1.18 -7.44 8.86
CA GLN A 105 -0.53 -6.22 9.35
C GLN A 105 0.96 -6.10 9.02
N LYS A 106 1.74 -7.17 9.20
CA LYS A 106 3.20 -7.13 8.97
C LYS A 106 3.53 -6.92 7.49
N MET A 107 2.74 -7.54 6.62
CA MET A 107 2.91 -7.45 5.17
C MET A 107 2.40 -6.10 4.67
N ILE A 108 1.28 -5.61 5.19
CA ILE A 108 0.74 -4.28 4.90
C ILE A 108 1.75 -3.18 5.28
N LEU A 109 2.36 -3.27 6.47
CA LEU A 109 3.45 -2.37 6.86
C LEU A 109 4.64 -2.47 5.88
N THR A 110 5.06 -3.69 5.54
CA THR A 110 6.18 -3.93 4.59
C THR A 110 5.90 -3.39 3.19
N LEU A 111 4.65 -3.42 2.73
CA LEU A 111 4.25 -2.88 1.43
C LEU A 111 4.26 -1.34 1.43
N THR A 112 3.98 -0.73 2.58
CA THR A 112 3.87 0.74 2.71
C THR A 112 5.23 1.40 2.96
N ALA A 113 6.13 0.72 3.69
CA ALA A 113 7.46 1.21 4.07
C ALA A 113 8.45 1.16 2.90
#